data_AF-A0A0W0X1X3-F1
#
_entry.id   AF-A0A0W0X1X3-F1
#
_cell.length_a   1.000
_cell.length_b   1.000
_cell.length_c   1.000
_cell.angle_alpha   90.00
_cell.angle_beta   90.00
_cell.angle_gamma   90.00
#
_symmetry.space_group_name_H-M   'P 1'
#
loop_
_entity.id
_entity.type
_entity.pdbx_description
1 polymer ?
#
loop_
_entity_poly.entity_id
_entity_poly.type
_entity_poly.pdbx_seq_one_letter_code
_entity_poly.pdbx_strand_id
1 'polypeptide(L)' 'MVKWVKLKKYCQISGDTSNAVHAKRKRGMWLDGIQCKIGPDGNVWINLDEVEKWVENGNKATNRSLRAG' A
#
# COMPACT_ATOMS: atom_id res chain seq x y z
N MET A 1 -3.95 -16.68 -1.89
CA MET A 1 -4.92 -16.58 -0.78
C MET A 1 -4.82 -15.16 -0.28
N VAL A 2 -5.88 -14.36 -0.43
CA VAL A 2 -5.80 -12.92 -0.18
C VAL A 2 -5.65 -12.64 1.31
N LYS A 3 -4.45 -12.23 1.76
CA LYS A 3 -4.22 -11.84 3.17
C LYS A 3 -4.52 -10.36 3.36
N TRP A 4 -5.77 -10.07 3.76
CA TRP A 4 -6.12 -8.75 4.28
C TRP A 4 -5.56 -8.59 5.69
N VAL A 5 -4.77 -7.54 5.91
CA VAL A 5 -4.23 -7.20 7.22
C VAL A 5 -4.59 -5.77 7.58
N LYS A 6 -4.74 -5.48 8.88
CA LYS A 6 -4.97 -4.11 9.34
C LYS A 6 -3.77 -3.23 8.97
N LEU A 7 -4.01 -1.96 8.65
CA LEU A 7 -2.97 -0.97 8.36
C LEU A 7 -1.85 -0.96 9.40
N LYS A 8 -2.20 -1.05 10.69
CA LYS A 8 -1.23 -1.12 11.79
C LYS A 8 -0.29 -2.33 11.67
N LYS A 9 -0.83 -3.50 11.28
CA LYS A 9 -0.02 -4.71 11.10
C LYS A 9 0.82 -4.62 9.84
N TYR A 10 0.26 -4.08 8.74
CA TYR A 10 1.00 -3.79 7.51
C TYR A 10 2.21 -2.88 7.77
N CYS A 11 2.00 -1.81 8.54
CA CYS A 11 3.04 -0.89 8.95
C CYS A 11 4.18 -1.60 9.72
N GLN A 12 3.83 -2.55 10.59
CA GLN A 12 4.84 -3.33 11.32
C GLN A 12 5.63 -4.29 10.45
N ILE A 13 5.00 -4.96 9.48
CA ILE A 13 5.67 -5.97 8.63
C ILE A 13 6.45 -5.34 7.48
N SER A 14 5.92 -4.28 6.87
CA SER A 14 6.53 -3.63 5.70
C SER A 14 7.49 -2.50 6.09
N GLY A 15 7.43 -2.01 7.34
CA GLY A 15 8.14 -0.80 7.77
C GLY A 15 7.56 0.51 7.22
N ASP A 16 6.49 0.43 6.44
CA ASP A 16 5.79 1.60 5.88
C ASP A 16 5.00 2.32 6.97
N THR A 17 4.87 3.65 6.89
CA THR A 17 4.03 4.40 7.85
C THR A 17 2.57 4.46 7.39
N SER A 18 1.64 4.64 8.34
CA SER A 18 0.23 4.92 8.01
C SER A 18 0.11 6.09 7.03
N ASN A 19 0.88 7.17 7.27
CA ASN A 19 0.92 8.33 6.38
C ASN A 19 1.37 7.99 4.96
N ALA A 20 2.37 7.10 4.79
CA ALA A 20 2.80 6.66 3.46
C ALA A 20 1.66 5.95 2.71
N VAL A 21 0.90 5.09 3.40
CA VAL A 21 -0.26 4.42 2.82
C VAL A 21 -1.38 5.41 2.47
N HIS A 22 -1.70 6.34 3.37
CA HIS A 22 -2.67 7.40 3.07
C HIS A 22 -2.23 8.28 1.90
N ALA A 23 -0.93 8.57 1.78
CA ALA A 23 -0.39 9.32 0.65
C ALA A 23 -0.49 8.54 -0.66
N LYS A 24 -0.16 7.24 -0.67
CA LYS A 24 -0.32 6.35 -1.85
C LYS A 24 -1.78 6.27 -2.29
N ARG A 25 -2.71 6.14 -1.34
CA ARG A 25 -4.15 6.18 -1.58
C ARG A 25 -4.60 7.53 -2.14
N LYS A 26 -4.17 8.65 -1.53
CA LYS A 26 -4.51 10.01 -1.98
C LYS A 26 -3.96 10.32 -3.38
N ARG A 27 -2.80 9.77 -3.72
CA ARG A 27 -2.19 9.88 -5.06
C ARG A 27 -2.87 9.01 -6.12
N GLY A 28 -3.87 8.20 -5.75
CA GLY A 28 -4.54 7.27 -6.68
C GLY A 28 -3.71 6.05 -7.05
N MET A 29 -2.62 5.79 -6.32
CA MET A 29 -1.72 4.66 -6.56
C MET A 29 -2.31 3.37 -6.00
N TRP A 30 -3.06 3.48 -4.89
CA TRP A 30 -3.78 2.38 -4.27
C TRP A 30 -5.28 2.60 -4.41
N LEU A 31 -5.96 1.61 -4.98
CA LEU A 31 -7.39 1.64 -5.24
C LEU A 31 -8.16 1.02 -4.06
N ASP A 32 -9.25 1.69 -3.67
CA ASP A 32 -10.15 1.16 -2.63
C ASP A 32 -10.91 -0.06 -3.18
N GLY A 33 -10.86 -1.18 -2.46
CA GLY A 33 -11.37 -2.49 -2.89
C GLY A 33 -10.32 -3.44 -3.47
N ILE A 34 -9.15 -2.94 -3.90
CA ILE A 34 -8.07 -3.75 -4.50
C ILE A 34 -6.88 -3.87 -3.53
N GLN A 35 -6.07 -2.80 -3.41
CA GLN A 35 -4.90 -2.77 -2.52
C GLN A 35 -5.26 -2.37 -1.08
N CYS A 36 -6.22 -1.48 -0.91
CA CYS A 36 -6.72 -1.07 0.40
C CYS A 36 -8.25 -1.12 0.43
N LYS A 37 -8.87 -1.32 1.58
CA LYS A 37 -10.32 -1.17 1.76
C LYS A 37 -10.63 -0.70 3.17
N ILE A 38 -11.77 -0.05 3.35
CA ILE A 38 -12.29 0.26 4.68
C ILE A 38 -13.11 -0.95 5.16
N GLY A 39 -12.73 -1.52 6.30
CA GLY A 39 -13.47 -2.59 6.94
C GLY A 39 -14.73 -2.06 7.64
N PRO A 40 -15.66 -2.94 8.03
CA PRO A 40 -16.87 -2.56 8.75
C PRO A 40 -16.57 -1.87 10.09
N ASP A 41 -15.40 -2.12 10.69
CA ASP A 41 -14.92 -1.48 11.91
C ASP A 41 -14.40 -0.03 11.71
N GLY A 42 -14.50 0.54 10.50
CA GLY A 42 -13.92 1.83 10.14
C GLY A 42 -12.39 1.83 9.98
N ASN A 43 -11.75 0.68 10.13
CA ASN A 43 -10.30 0.53 10.01
C ASN A 43 -9.89 0.25 8.56
N VAL A 44 -8.72 0.76 8.15
CA VAL A 44 -8.14 0.47 6.83
C VAL A 44 -7.49 -0.92 6.85
N TRP A 45 -7.89 -1.76 5.91
CA TRP A 45 -7.33 -3.07 5.63
C TRP A 45 -6.53 -3.01 4.34
N ILE A 46 -5.33 -3.58 4.37
CA ILE A 46 -4.39 -3.64 3.26
C ILE A 46 -4.29 -5.07 2.78
N ASN A 47 -4.37 -5.25 1.47
CA ASN A 47 -4.22 -6.53 0.81
C ASN A 47 -2.76 -6.76 0.46
N LEU A 48 -2.12 -7.73 1.13
CA LEU A 48 -0.69 -7.99 0.91
C LEU A 48 -0.40 -8.50 -0.51
N ASP A 49 -1.21 -9.42 -1.02
CA ASP A 49 -1.02 -9.97 -2.37
C ASP A 49 -1.08 -8.88 -3.44
N GLU A 50 -2.07 -7.98 -3.38
CA GLU A 50 -2.23 -6.92 -4.38
C GLU A 50 -1.17 -5.82 -4.21
N VAL A 51 -0.75 -5.54 -2.98
CA VAL A 51 0.37 -4.63 -2.72
C VAL A 51 1.68 -5.22 -3.23
N GLU A 52 1.94 -6.51 -3.03
CA GLU A 52 3.12 -7.21 -3.54
C GLU A 52 3.14 -7.19 -5.07
N LYS A 53 2.03 -7.56 -5.72
CA LYS A 53 1.88 -7.41 -7.17
C LYS A 53 2.09 -5.99 -7.64
N TRP A 54 1.64 -5.00 -6.88
CA TRP A 54 1.84 -3.58 -7.21
C TRP A 54 3.32 -3.17 -7.06
N VAL A 55 4.02 -3.70 -6.06
CA VAL A 55 5.47 -3.50 -5.88
C VAL A 55 6.26 -4.18 -7.02
N GLU A 56 5.89 -5.40 -7.38
CA GLU A 56 6.51 -6.15 -8.50
C GLU A 56 6.24 -5.49 -9.85
N ASN A 57 5.02 -4.99 -10.06
CA ASN A 57 4.66 -4.18 -11.23
C ASN A 57 5.13 -2.71 -11.11
N GLY A 58 5.96 -2.40 -10.10
CA GLY A 58 6.34 -1.07 -9.66
C GLY A 58 6.48 -0.05 -10.78
N ASN A 59 5.86 1.10 -10.56
CA ASN A 59 5.89 2.27 -11.43
C ASN A 59 7.31 2.52 -11.98
N LYS A 60 7.50 2.27 -13.29
CA LYS A 60 8.63 2.78 -14.10
C LYS A 60 8.81 4.31 -13.97
N ALA A 61 7.84 5.01 -13.37
CA ALA A 61 7.85 6.45 -13.13
C ALA A 61 8.65 6.93 -11.90
N THR A 62 8.87 6.12 -10.86
CA THR A 62 9.47 6.62 -9.59
C THR A 62 10.98 6.36 -9.45
N ASN A 63 11.60 5.59 -10.35
CA ASN A 63 13.05 5.32 -10.28
C ASN A 63 13.94 6.53 -10.70
N ARG A 64 13.35 7.70 -11.01
CA ARG A 64 14.09 8.88 -11.48
C ARG A 64 14.63 9.78 -10.35
N SER A 65 14.23 9.57 -9.10
CA SER A 65 14.65 10.44 -7.98
C SER A 65 15.55 9.77 -6.93
N LEU A 66 15.92 8.50 -7.08
CA LEU A 66 16.78 7.78 -6.13
C LEU A 66 18.17 7.42 -6.67
N ARG A 67 18.52 7.86 -7.89
CA ARG A 67 19.87 7.71 -8.49
C ARG A 67 20.55 9.06 -8.79
N ALA A 68 20.17 10.10 -8.07
CA ALA A 68 20.89 11.38 -8.08
C ALA A 68 21.46 11.60 -6.67
N GLY A 69 22.55 10.89 -6.39
CA GLY A 69 23.42 11.04 -5.23
C GLY A 69 24.82 10.71 -5.68
#